data_AF-A0A0F2NTL6-F1
#
_entry.id   AF-A0A0F2NTL6-F1
#
_cell.length_a   1.000
_cell.length_b   1.000
_cell.length_c   1.000
_cell.angle_alpha   90.00
_cell.angle_beta   90.00
_cell.angle_gamma   90.00
#
_symmetry.space_group_name_H-M   'P 1'
#
loop_
_entity.id
_entity.type
_entity.pdbx_description
1 polymer ?
#
loop_
_entity_poly.entity_id
_entity_poly.type
_entity_poly.pdbx_seq_one_letter_code
_entity_poly.pdbx_strand_id
1 'polypeptide(L)'
;MKKIISSIVLYFICCTLSAQGDSVLVVYYPKLIVKYDIYFNENDGLIKEEYTHFKQRFWLKKTGKVNKEDYVKMLLKLELNKKIVINKYNICDSLVNQIRNSASYWKMRFEIDEIAREEIGYDNKEFNDIRYTDSNRINVFSAKCFDEYKTDENELKERLLSIIKSIKAKKEERFQKLNNAQLLVDSNMISSFLETFNNCHYDLKSLEMIILQHPELFLQEINKLSDSRFFDFTLKLDNFPKTADIKKMKDSLEQTTTKNTRKKKVIRKMKKSN
;
A
#
# COMPACT_ATOMS: atom_id res chain seq x y z
N MET A 1 -37.70 44.64 -4.74
CA MET A 1 -37.44 43.68 -3.64
C MET A 1 -36.52 42.51 -4.03
N LYS A 2 -36.76 41.74 -5.11
CA LYS A 2 -35.88 40.61 -5.52
C LYS A 2 -34.40 40.99 -5.75
N LYS A 3 -34.12 42.15 -6.36
CA LYS A 3 -32.73 42.64 -6.59
C LYS A 3 -32.00 43.03 -5.30
N ILE A 4 -32.72 43.45 -4.26
CA ILE A 4 -32.12 43.87 -2.98
C ILE A 4 -31.73 42.63 -2.17
N ILE A 5 -32.56 41.59 -2.18
CA ILE A 5 -32.26 40.30 -1.53
C ILE A 5 -31.06 39.62 -2.22
N SER A 6 -30.97 39.63 -3.55
CA SER A 6 -29.80 39.07 -4.24
C SER A 6 -28.52 39.83 -3.92
N SER A 7 -28.57 41.16 -3.81
CA SER A 7 -27.41 41.98 -3.46
C SER A 7 -26.97 41.80 -2.00
N ILE A 8 -27.90 41.63 -1.05
CA ILE A 8 -27.57 41.37 0.37
C ILE A 8 -26.95 39.98 0.53
N VAL A 9 -27.46 38.96 -0.19
CA VAL A 9 -26.88 37.61 -0.20
C VAL A 9 -25.49 37.63 -0.85
N LEU A 10 -25.30 38.37 -1.96
CA LEU A 10 -23.97 38.54 -2.58
C LEU A 10 -22.98 39.25 -1.65
N TYR A 11 -23.43 40.24 -0.87
CA TYR A 11 -22.58 41.00 0.04
C TYR A 11 -22.19 40.19 1.29
N PHE A 12 -23.13 39.40 1.85
CA PHE A 12 -22.82 38.46 2.93
C PHE A 12 -21.84 37.36 2.48
N ILE A 13 -22.00 36.87 1.25
CA ILE A 13 -21.08 35.89 0.67
C ILE A 13 -19.71 36.55 0.41
N CYS A 14 -19.64 37.76 -0.16
CA CYS A 14 -18.38 38.49 -0.37
C CYS A 14 -17.64 38.84 0.93
N CYS A 15 -18.33 39.25 2.00
CA CYS A 15 -17.70 39.56 3.29
C CYS A 15 -17.25 38.29 4.04
N THR A 16 -17.83 37.12 3.78
CA THR A 16 -17.32 35.84 4.29
C THR A 16 -16.19 35.26 3.43
N LEU A 17 -16.01 35.77 2.20
CA LEU A 17 -14.88 35.45 1.30
C LEU A 17 -13.61 36.27 1.62
N SER A 18 -13.68 37.33 2.43
CA SER A 18 -12.52 38.17 2.78
C SER A 18 -11.87 37.84 4.13
N ALA A 19 -12.35 36.82 4.86
CA ALA A 19 -11.75 36.30 6.10
C ALA A 19 -11.18 34.88 5.91
N GLN A 20 -10.69 34.57 4.71
CA GLN A 20 -10.82 33.25 4.09
C GLN A 20 -9.50 32.51 3.85
N GLY A 21 -8.53 32.69 4.75
CA GLY A 21 -7.29 31.91 4.73
C GLY A 21 -7.50 30.47 5.23
N ASP A 22 -8.28 30.30 6.31
CA ASP A 22 -8.22 29.08 7.13
C ASP A 22 -9.54 28.33 7.22
N SER A 23 -10.48 28.54 6.29
CA SER A 23 -11.80 27.89 6.35
C SER A 23 -12.09 27.03 5.12
N VAL A 24 -12.63 25.84 5.35
CA VAL A 24 -13.00 24.89 4.32
C VAL A 24 -14.49 24.58 4.34
N LEU A 25 -15.06 24.30 3.18
CA LEU A 25 -16.44 23.81 3.07
C LEU A 25 -16.42 22.29 2.98
N VAL A 26 -17.21 21.60 3.80
CA VAL A 26 -17.38 20.14 3.70
C VAL A 26 -18.83 19.83 3.33
N VAL A 27 -19.01 19.10 2.23
CA VAL A 27 -20.33 18.67 1.73
C VAL A 27 -20.48 17.17 1.90
N TYR A 28 -21.52 16.74 2.62
CA TYR A 28 -21.80 15.34 2.91
C TYR A 28 -22.95 14.80 2.05
N TYR A 29 -22.73 13.65 1.41
CA TYR A 29 -23.75 12.94 0.62
C TYR A 29 -24.08 11.58 1.26
N PRO A 30 -25.24 11.42 1.94
CA PRO A 30 -25.66 10.13 2.47
C PRO A 30 -26.11 9.22 1.31
N LYS A 31 -25.25 8.27 0.94
CA LYS A 31 -25.52 7.19 -0.01
C LYS A 31 -24.93 5.89 0.52
N LEU A 32 -25.17 4.77 -0.17
CA LEU A 32 -24.59 3.46 0.15
C LEU A 32 -23.05 3.49 0.28
N ILE A 33 -22.39 4.37 -0.50
CA ILE A 33 -21.02 4.82 -0.28
C ILE A 33 -21.08 6.28 0.11
N VAL A 34 -20.64 6.58 1.32
CA VAL A 34 -20.62 7.95 1.84
C VAL A 34 -19.54 8.76 1.11
N LYS A 35 -19.89 9.97 0.68
CA LYS A 35 -18.96 10.90 0.01
C LYS A 35 -18.85 12.22 0.77
N TYR A 36 -17.65 12.78 0.76
CA TYR A 36 -17.34 14.10 1.29
C TYR A 36 -16.64 14.90 0.21
N ASP A 37 -17.11 16.11 -0.06
CA ASP A 37 -16.35 17.07 -0.88
C ASP A 37 -15.78 18.14 0.06
N ILE A 38 -14.47 18.38 0.02
CA ILE A 38 -13.81 19.46 0.77
C ILE A 38 -13.33 20.52 -0.21
N TYR A 39 -13.68 21.78 0.07
CA TYR A 39 -13.28 22.93 -0.75
C TYR A 39 -12.41 23.90 0.04
N PHE A 40 -11.29 24.32 -0.55
CA PHE A 40 -10.37 25.29 0.02
C PHE A 40 -9.87 26.27 -1.05
N ASN A 41 -9.49 27.46 -0.60
CA ASN A 41 -8.91 28.49 -1.46
C ASN A 41 -7.42 28.22 -1.65
N GLU A 42 -6.93 28.40 -2.88
CA GLU A 42 -5.50 28.41 -3.18
C GLU A 42 -5.23 29.54 -4.18
N ASN A 43 -4.54 30.61 -3.73
CA ASN A 43 -4.07 31.80 -4.45
C ASN A 43 -5.02 32.40 -5.52
N ASP A 44 -5.25 31.71 -6.64
CA ASP A 44 -6.06 32.14 -7.79
C ASP A 44 -7.25 31.21 -8.12
N GLY A 45 -7.59 30.27 -7.25
CA GLY A 45 -8.66 29.32 -7.52
C GLY A 45 -9.18 28.57 -6.30
N LEU A 46 -10.23 27.79 -6.51
CA LEU A 46 -10.79 26.91 -5.50
C LEU A 46 -10.36 25.48 -5.82
N ILE A 47 -9.77 24.78 -4.86
CA ILE A 47 -9.52 23.34 -4.98
C ILE A 47 -10.72 22.60 -4.38
N LYS A 48 -11.13 21.55 -5.08
CA LYS A 48 -12.04 20.53 -4.59
C LYS A 48 -11.28 19.22 -4.41
N GLU A 49 -11.40 18.64 -3.23
CA GLU A 49 -11.02 17.26 -2.94
C GLU A 49 -12.29 16.41 -2.73
N GLU A 50 -12.40 15.31 -3.48
CA GLU A 50 -13.50 14.34 -3.37
C GLU A 50 -13.04 13.13 -2.57
N TYR A 51 -13.73 12.82 -1.48
CA TYR A 51 -13.44 11.70 -0.59
C TYR A 51 -14.58 10.68 -0.58
N THR A 52 -14.20 9.43 -0.35
CA THR A 52 -15.13 8.33 -0.06
C THR A 52 -14.83 7.71 1.28
N HIS A 53 -15.86 7.27 1.99
CA HIS A 53 -15.71 6.55 3.25
C HIS A 53 -16.20 5.11 3.10
N PHE A 54 -15.30 4.15 3.32
CA PHE A 54 -15.57 2.72 3.20
C PHE A 54 -14.73 1.93 4.21
N LYS A 55 -15.34 0.94 4.89
CA LYS A 55 -14.69 0.12 5.93
C LYS A 55 -13.94 0.95 6.98
N GLN A 56 -14.57 2.01 7.50
CA GLN A 56 -14.01 2.91 8.53
C GLN A 56 -12.75 3.68 8.08
N ARG A 57 -12.56 3.88 6.77
CA ARG A 57 -11.42 4.59 6.18
C ARG A 57 -11.88 5.64 5.18
N PHE A 58 -11.21 6.78 5.17
CA PHE A 58 -11.37 7.78 4.12
C PHE A 58 -10.38 7.53 2.99
N TRP A 59 -10.80 7.82 1.76
CA TRP A 59 -10.00 7.68 0.56
C TRP A 59 -10.20 8.89 -0.34
N LEU A 60 -9.10 9.55 -0.72
CA LEU A 60 -9.12 10.62 -1.71
C LEU A 60 -9.33 10.02 -3.09
N LYS A 61 -10.43 10.38 -3.74
CA LYS A 61 -10.79 9.92 -5.07
C LYS A 61 -10.25 10.83 -6.16
N LYS A 62 -10.37 12.15 -5.95
CA LYS A 62 -10.01 13.15 -6.97
C LYS A 62 -9.69 14.48 -6.31
N THR A 63 -8.70 15.16 -6.85
CA THR A 63 -8.44 16.58 -6.60
C THR A 63 -8.64 17.33 -7.92
N GLY A 64 -9.26 18.51 -7.88
CA GLY A 64 -9.45 19.32 -9.08
C GLY A 64 -9.63 20.79 -8.74
N LYS A 65 -9.25 21.64 -9.70
CA LYS A 65 -9.56 23.08 -9.64
C LYS A 65 -10.99 23.32 -10.08
N VAL A 66 -11.70 24.17 -9.36
CA VAL A 66 -13.07 24.59 -9.66
C VAL A 66 -13.03 26.10 -9.86
N ASN A 67 -13.65 26.59 -10.93
CA ASN A 67 -13.77 28.04 -11.10
C ASN A 67 -14.76 28.60 -10.05
N LYS A 68 -14.62 29.89 -9.74
CA LYS A 68 -15.41 30.54 -8.70
C LYS A 68 -16.91 30.59 -9.03
N GLU A 69 -17.27 30.70 -10.31
CA GLU A 69 -18.67 30.77 -10.75
C GLU A 69 -19.42 29.44 -10.60
N ASP A 70 -18.77 28.34 -10.96
CA ASP A 70 -19.29 26.98 -10.85
C ASP A 70 -19.43 26.56 -9.39
N TYR A 71 -18.51 27.03 -8.53
CA TYR A 71 -18.64 26.88 -7.09
C TYR A 71 -19.87 27.60 -6.53
N VAL A 72 -20.10 28.86 -6.91
CA VAL A 72 -21.29 29.62 -6.48
C VAL A 72 -22.58 28.97 -6.99
N LYS A 73 -22.62 28.57 -8.27
CA LYS A 73 -23.77 27.84 -8.86
C LYS A 73 -24.05 26.53 -8.12
N MET A 74 -22.99 25.81 -7.74
CA MET A 74 -23.09 24.57 -6.99
C MET A 74 -23.63 24.81 -5.59
N LEU A 75 -23.10 25.78 -4.82
CA LEU A 75 -23.59 26.12 -3.49
C LEU A 75 -25.09 26.40 -3.49
N LEU A 76 -25.55 27.25 -4.42
CA LEU A 76 -26.96 27.56 -4.59
C LEU A 76 -27.81 26.31 -4.89
N LYS A 77 -27.29 25.39 -5.70
CA LYS A 77 -27.98 24.13 -6.02
C LYS A 77 -28.02 23.16 -4.85
N LEU A 78 -26.98 23.12 -4.02
CA LEU A 78 -26.88 22.24 -2.86
C LEU A 78 -27.76 22.74 -1.70
N GLU A 79 -27.82 24.05 -1.44
CA GLU A 79 -28.70 24.65 -0.43
C GLU A 79 -30.19 24.38 -0.71
N LEU A 80 -30.57 24.32 -1.99
CA LEU A 80 -31.93 23.95 -2.41
C LEU A 80 -32.26 22.47 -2.15
N ASN A 81 -31.25 21.62 -1.97
CA ASN A 81 -31.41 20.19 -1.71
C ASN A 81 -31.27 19.89 -0.21
N LYS A 82 -32.40 19.89 0.51
CA LYS A 82 -32.49 19.66 1.96
C LYS A 82 -31.89 18.34 2.48
N LYS A 83 -31.48 17.41 1.60
CA LYS A 83 -30.83 16.13 1.96
C LYS A 83 -29.31 16.23 2.05
N ILE A 84 -28.72 17.37 1.69
CA ILE A 84 -27.27 17.59 1.68
C ILE A 84 -26.92 18.50 2.84
N VAL A 85 -25.92 18.09 3.63
CA VAL A 85 -25.41 18.90 4.74
C VAL A 85 -24.17 19.65 4.27
N ILE A 86 -24.18 20.96 4.44
CA ILE A 86 -23.08 21.86 4.09
C ILE A 86 -22.64 22.55 5.37
N ASN A 87 -21.41 22.31 5.80
CA ASN A 87 -20.84 22.93 6.99
C ASN A 87 -19.52 23.62 6.64
N LYS A 88 -19.28 24.77 7.27
CA LYS A 88 -18.01 25.49 7.22
C LYS A 88 -17.18 25.08 8.43
N TYR A 89 -15.94 24.68 8.19
CA TYR A 89 -14.99 24.28 9.22
C TYR A 89 -13.71 25.10 9.11
N ASN A 90 -12.91 25.11 10.18
CA ASN A 90 -11.51 25.51 10.08
C ASN A 90 -10.73 24.47 9.26
N ILE A 91 -9.68 24.87 8.54
CA ILE A 91 -8.83 23.97 7.74
C ILE A 91 -8.12 22.91 8.58
N CYS A 92 -7.86 23.22 9.86
CA CYS A 92 -7.31 22.31 10.86
C CYS A 92 -8.39 21.75 11.80
N ASP A 93 -9.68 21.80 11.43
CA ASP A 93 -10.75 21.19 12.22
C ASP A 93 -10.57 19.68 12.35
N SER A 94 -10.92 19.12 13.51
CA SER A 94 -10.76 17.69 13.82
C SER A 94 -11.39 16.75 12.78
N LEU A 95 -12.56 17.09 12.22
CA LEU A 95 -13.22 16.28 11.18
C LEU A 95 -12.48 16.40 9.84
N VAL A 96 -12.04 17.61 9.48
CA VAL A 96 -11.27 17.86 8.26
C VAL A 96 -9.95 17.09 8.32
N ASN A 97 -9.23 17.19 9.44
CA ASN A 97 -8.01 16.43 9.72
C ASN A 97 -8.27 14.93 9.63
N GLN A 98 -9.32 14.43 10.29
CA GLN A 98 -9.67 13.01 10.24
C GLN A 98 -9.86 12.51 8.80
N ILE A 99 -10.54 13.26 7.95
CA ILE A 99 -10.79 12.89 6.55
C ILE A 99 -9.48 12.91 5.75
N ARG A 100 -8.76 14.05 5.77
CA ARG A 100 -7.58 14.25 4.93
C ARG A 100 -6.40 13.40 5.38
N ASN A 101 -6.11 13.35 6.68
CA ASN A 101 -5.00 12.56 7.24
C ASN A 101 -5.24 11.06 7.05
N SER A 102 -6.47 10.58 7.28
CA SER A 102 -6.80 9.17 7.03
C SER A 102 -6.63 8.80 5.56
N ALA A 103 -7.11 9.64 4.64
CA ALA A 103 -6.97 9.39 3.21
C ALA A 103 -5.51 9.37 2.76
N SER A 104 -4.70 10.32 3.23
CA SER A 104 -3.27 10.39 2.92
C SER A 104 -2.51 9.19 3.49
N TYR A 105 -2.79 8.81 4.75
CA TYR A 105 -2.23 7.62 5.39
C TYR A 105 -2.46 6.36 4.57
N TRP A 106 -3.72 6.07 4.23
CA TRP A 106 -4.07 4.82 3.56
C TRP A 106 -3.54 4.77 2.13
N LYS A 107 -3.42 5.93 1.46
CA LYS A 107 -2.73 6.03 0.17
C LYS A 107 -1.25 5.68 0.31
N MET A 108 -0.53 6.32 1.23
CA MET A 108 0.88 6.03 1.49
C MET A 108 1.09 4.56 1.85
N ARG A 109 0.24 4.01 2.72
CA ARG A 109 0.27 2.59 3.11
C ARG A 109 0.11 1.65 1.93
N PHE A 110 -0.83 1.95 1.05
CA PHE A 110 -1.06 1.17 -0.16
C PHE A 110 0.17 1.21 -1.08
N GLU A 111 0.72 2.40 -1.35
CA GLU A 111 1.94 2.56 -2.16
C GLU A 111 3.12 1.77 -1.58
N ILE A 112 3.32 1.84 -0.26
CA ILE A 112 4.38 1.10 0.43
C ILE A 112 4.15 -0.42 0.36
N ASP A 113 2.91 -0.89 0.52
CA ASP A 113 2.59 -2.31 0.44
C ASP A 113 2.79 -2.86 -1.00
N GLU A 114 2.56 -2.05 -2.04
CA GLU A 114 2.87 -2.41 -3.43
C GLU A 114 4.38 -2.55 -3.64
N ILE A 115 5.17 -1.57 -3.19
CA ILE A 115 6.64 -1.63 -3.30
C ILE A 115 7.19 -2.82 -2.51
N ALA A 116 6.71 -3.06 -1.29
CA ALA A 116 7.17 -4.18 -0.47
C ALA A 116 6.88 -5.53 -1.14
N ARG A 117 5.67 -5.68 -1.71
CA ARG A 117 5.29 -6.89 -2.43
C ARG A 117 6.22 -7.18 -3.61
N GLU A 118 6.54 -6.16 -4.40
CA GLU A 118 7.43 -6.29 -5.56
C GLU A 118 8.86 -6.63 -5.12
N GLU A 119 9.39 -5.90 -4.15
CA GLU A 119 10.82 -5.93 -3.81
C GLU A 119 11.20 -7.04 -2.85
N ILE A 120 10.37 -7.31 -1.84
CA ILE A 120 10.69 -8.20 -0.72
C ILE A 120 9.68 -9.33 -0.51
N GLY A 121 8.62 -9.36 -1.33
CA GLY A 121 7.64 -10.42 -1.39
C GLY A 121 6.47 -10.25 -0.42
N TYR A 122 5.47 -11.13 -0.53
CA TYR A 122 4.29 -11.13 0.34
C TYR A 122 4.63 -11.61 1.75
N ASP A 123 3.93 -11.07 2.75
CA ASP A 123 3.98 -11.49 4.16
C ASP A 123 5.39 -11.55 4.76
N ASN A 124 6.25 -10.63 4.34
CA ASN A 124 7.57 -10.51 4.90
C ASN A 124 7.49 -10.12 6.39
N LYS A 125 7.81 -11.07 7.28
CA LYS A 125 7.68 -10.92 8.73
C LYS A 125 8.50 -9.73 9.28
N GLU A 126 9.76 -9.60 8.86
CA GLU A 126 10.64 -8.51 9.30
C GLU A 126 10.03 -7.14 8.98
N PHE A 127 9.50 -6.98 7.77
CA PHE A 127 8.80 -5.76 7.37
C PHE A 127 7.48 -5.59 8.14
N ASN A 128 6.68 -6.65 8.25
CA ASN A 128 5.36 -6.61 8.90
C ASN A 128 5.44 -6.22 10.37
N ASP A 129 6.39 -6.77 11.11
CA ASP A 129 6.58 -6.49 12.55
C ASP A 129 6.85 -4.99 12.78
N ILE A 130 7.72 -4.39 11.95
CA ILE A 130 8.02 -2.95 12.04
C ILE A 130 6.84 -2.12 11.56
N ARG A 131 6.24 -2.50 10.44
CA ARG A 131 5.09 -1.84 9.84
C ARG A 131 3.94 -1.72 10.84
N TYR A 132 3.60 -2.77 11.58
CA TYR A 132 2.52 -2.74 12.57
C TYR A 132 2.87 -1.88 13.78
N THR A 133 4.12 -1.95 14.26
CA THR A 133 4.60 -1.15 15.38
C THR A 133 4.56 0.35 15.06
N ASP A 134 5.02 0.75 13.88
CA ASP A 134 5.09 2.15 13.49
C ASP A 134 3.74 2.72 13.02
N SER A 135 2.79 1.87 12.60
CA SER A 135 1.42 2.29 12.25
C SER A 135 0.69 2.96 13.40
N ASN A 136 1.02 2.59 14.64
CA ASN A 136 0.39 3.15 15.83
C ASN A 136 0.85 4.58 16.13
N ARG A 137 1.91 5.07 15.49
CA ARG A 137 2.50 6.39 15.79
C ARG A 137 1.67 7.56 15.24
N ILE A 138 0.94 7.35 14.14
CA ILE A 138 0.19 8.43 13.45
C ILE A 138 -1.29 8.07 13.24
N ASN A 139 -1.82 7.08 13.97
CA ASN A 139 -3.20 6.62 13.79
C ASN A 139 -4.26 7.54 14.41
N VAL A 140 -3.86 8.63 15.09
CA VAL A 140 -4.76 9.66 15.61
C VAL A 140 -4.93 10.76 14.57
N PHE A 141 -5.71 10.44 13.53
CA PHE A 141 -5.86 11.30 12.35
C PHE A 141 -6.47 12.68 12.64
N SER A 142 -7.22 12.86 13.72
CA SER A 142 -7.88 14.14 14.04
C SER A 142 -6.98 15.14 14.78
N ALA A 143 -5.84 14.71 15.33
CA ALA A 143 -5.10 15.47 16.34
C ALA A 143 -4.16 16.54 15.78
N LYS A 144 -3.71 16.40 14.53
CA LYS A 144 -2.77 17.32 13.88
C LYS A 144 -3.37 17.91 12.62
N CYS A 145 -3.04 19.16 12.34
CA CYS A 145 -3.41 19.77 11.07
C CYS A 145 -2.74 19.02 9.91
N PHE A 146 -3.34 19.06 8.72
CA PHE A 146 -2.89 18.26 7.58
C PHE A 146 -1.40 18.44 7.25
N ASP A 147 -0.89 19.68 7.26
CA ASP A 147 0.51 19.94 6.89
C ASP A 147 1.51 19.39 7.93
N GLU A 148 1.18 19.49 9.22
CA GLU A 148 1.96 18.87 10.30
C GLU A 148 1.93 17.34 10.17
N TYR A 149 0.75 16.78 9.92
CA TYR A 149 0.58 15.34 9.71
C TYR A 149 1.37 14.84 8.50
N LYS A 150 1.44 15.62 7.41
CA LYS A 150 2.21 15.26 6.21
C LYS A 150 3.71 15.13 6.50
N THR A 151 4.25 15.91 7.44
CA THR A 151 5.64 15.75 7.90
C THR A 151 5.85 14.39 8.54
N ASP A 152 5.02 14.03 9.54
CA ASP A 152 5.12 12.72 10.21
C ASP A 152 4.90 11.54 9.23
N GLU A 153 3.95 11.68 8.31
CA GLU A 153 3.66 10.66 7.29
C GLU A 153 4.85 10.44 6.36
N ASN A 154 5.54 11.52 5.97
CA ASN A 154 6.74 11.44 5.14
C ASN A 154 7.89 10.75 5.89
N GLU A 155 8.11 11.10 7.16
CA GLU A 155 9.12 10.42 8.00
C GLU A 155 8.83 8.91 8.12
N LEU A 156 7.56 8.55 8.34
CA LEU A 156 7.15 7.15 8.35
C LEU A 156 7.38 6.48 6.99
N LYS A 157 7.01 7.15 5.89
CA LYS A 157 7.20 6.64 4.52
C LYS A 157 8.68 6.35 4.25
N GLU A 158 9.57 7.30 4.56
CA GLU A 158 11.02 7.13 4.38
C GLU A 158 11.57 5.98 5.20
N ARG A 159 11.15 5.85 6.46
CA ARG A 159 11.57 4.75 7.33
C ARG A 159 11.14 3.39 6.78
N LEU A 160 9.88 3.26 6.34
CA LEU A 160 9.36 2.01 5.75
C LEU A 160 10.12 1.66 4.45
N LEU A 161 10.41 2.64 3.60
CA LEU A 161 11.21 2.45 2.38
C LEU A 161 12.64 2.01 2.70
N SER A 162 13.26 2.57 3.75
CA SER A 162 14.61 2.18 4.18
C SER A 162 14.65 0.70 4.62
N ILE A 163 13.63 0.24 5.33
CA ILE A 163 13.50 -1.16 5.74
C ILE A 163 13.36 -2.08 4.52
N ILE A 164 12.49 -1.72 3.56
CA ILE A 164 12.34 -2.48 2.30
C ILE A 164 13.68 -2.60 1.58
N LYS A 165 14.44 -1.49 1.46
CA LYS A 165 15.78 -1.49 0.85
C LYS A 165 16.76 -2.40 1.59
N SER A 166 16.77 -2.37 2.92
CA SER A 166 17.63 -3.24 3.74
C SER A 166 17.32 -4.72 3.51
N ILE A 167 16.05 -5.10 3.54
CA ILE A 167 15.62 -6.49 3.30
C ILE A 167 15.95 -6.93 1.87
N LYS A 168 15.71 -6.07 0.88
CA LYS A 168 16.08 -6.32 -0.53
C LYS A 168 17.57 -6.60 -0.66
N ALA A 169 18.42 -5.78 -0.04
CA ALA A 169 19.87 -5.95 -0.07
C ALA A 169 20.30 -7.30 0.53
N LYS A 170 19.72 -7.73 1.65
CA LYS A 170 19.97 -9.06 2.24
C LYS A 170 19.59 -10.20 1.29
N LYS A 171 18.45 -10.08 0.60
CA LYS A 171 17.98 -11.08 -0.39
C LYS A 171 18.88 -11.14 -1.62
N GLU A 172 19.35 -9.99 -2.09
CA GLU A 172 20.31 -9.88 -3.19
C GLU A 172 21.68 -10.48 -2.81
N GLU A 173 22.21 -10.14 -1.64
CA GLU A 173 23.47 -10.68 -1.12
C GLU A 173 23.41 -12.22 -1.03
N ARG A 174 22.30 -12.77 -0.53
CA ARG A 174 22.08 -14.22 -0.50
C ARG A 174 22.09 -14.83 -1.91
N PHE A 175 21.41 -14.21 -2.87
CA PHE A 175 21.45 -14.67 -4.25
C PHE A 175 22.88 -14.65 -4.82
N GLN A 176 23.63 -13.57 -4.59
CA GLN A 176 25.02 -13.46 -5.03
C GLN A 176 25.91 -14.55 -4.42
N LYS A 177 25.72 -14.86 -3.13
CA LYS A 177 26.40 -15.98 -2.46
C LYS A 177 26.09 -17.33 -3.09
N LEU A 178 24.81 -17.61 -3.37
CA LEU A 178 24.37 -18.85 -4.03
C LEU A 178 24.83 -18.95 -5.49
N ASN A 179 25.00 -17.82 -6.18
CA ASN A 179 25.49 -17.80 -7.55
C ASN A 179 27.01 -18.01 -7.65
N ASN A 180 27.75 -17.82 -6.54
CA ASN A 180 29.18 -18.04 -6.50
C ASN A 180 29.50 -19.50 -6.13
N ALA A 181 29.89 -20.29 -7.12
CA ALA A 181 30.11 -21.74 -7.03
C ALA A 181 31.16 -22.19 -5.99
N GLN A 182 31.92 -21.27 -5.39
CA GLN A 182 32.93 -21.56 -4.38
C GLN A 182 32.38 -21.63 -2.95
N LEU A 183 31.16 -21.15 -2.70
CA LEU A 183 30.55 -21.18 -1.37
C LEU A 183 29.85 -22.50 -1.12
N LEU A 184 30.20 -23.15 0.00
CA LEU A 184 29.49 -24.33 0.48
C LEU A 184 28.09 -23.93 0.97
N VAL A 185 27.07 -24.40 0.26
CA VAL A 185 25.67 -24.29 0.70
C VAL A 185 25.37 -25.45 1.63
N ASP A 186 24.98 -25.14 2.87
CA ASP A 186 24.62 -26.12 3.88
C ASP A 186 23.10 -26.18 4.15
N SER A 187 22.69 -27.13 4.98
CA SER A 187 21.28 -27.34 5.36
C SER A 187 20.69 -26.12 6.08
N ASN A 188 21.49 -25.45 6.91
CA ASN A 188 21.05 -24.28 7.67
C ASN A 188 20.70 -23.10 6.74
N MET A 189 21.51 -22.87 5.71
CA MET A 189 21.26 -21.85 4.71
C MET A 189 19.96 -22.12 3.95
N ILE A 190 19.74 -23.36 3.50
CA ILE A 190 18.51 -23.74 2.78
C ILE A 190 17.29 -23.66 3.70
N SER A 191 17.39 -24.14 4.94
CA SER A 191 16.31 -24.08 5.92
C SER A 191 15.91 -22.61 6.19
N SER A 192 16.88 -21.74 6.50
CA SER A 192 16.66 -20.30 6.71
C SER A 192 16.07 -19.61 5.47
N PHE A 193 16.51 -20.02 4.28
CA PHE A 193 15.92 -19.54 3.03
C PHE A 193 14.43 -19.92 2.94
N LEU A 194 14.07 -21.19 3.19
CA LEU A 194 12.69 -21.66 3.11
C LEU A 194 11.78 -20.95 4.13
N GLU A 195 12.29 -20.60 5.30
CA GLU A 195 11.54 -19.84 6.31
C GLU A 195 11.28 -18.39 5.89
N THR A 196 12.18 -17.80 5.10
CA THR A 196 12.13 -16.39 4.67
C THR A 196 11.70 -16.21 3.21
N PHE A 197 11.25 -17.29 2.57
CA PHE A 197 10.83 -17.32 1.18
C PHE A 197 9.46 -16.66 1.01
N ASN A 198 9.45 -15.48 0.39
CA ASN A 198 8.28 -14.61 0.26
C ASN A 198 7.90 -14.30 -1.19
N ASN A 199 8.48 -15.03 -2.15
CA ASN A 199 8.10 -14.98 -3.57
C ASN A 199 8.35 -13.62 -4.24
N CYS A 200 9.53 -13.02 -4.03
CA CYS A 200 10.03 -11.92 -4.86
C CYS A 200 11.11 -12.39 -5.84
N HIS A 201 11.57 -11.49 -6.72
CA HIS A 201 12.56 -11.80 -7.76
C HIS A 201 13.82 -12.51 -7.25
N TYR A 202 14.47 -11.95 -6.22
CA TYR A 202 15.70 -12.54 -5.67
C TYR A 202 15.45 -13.84 -4.89
N ASP A 203 14.26 -14.01 -4.30
CA ASP A 203 13.86 -15.28 -3.68
C ASP A 203 13.74 -16.39 -4.73
N LEU A 204 13.07 -16.10 -5.86
CA LEU A 204 12.88 -17.06 -6.94
C LEU A 204 14.20 -17.45 -7.62
N LYS A 205 15.09 -16.48 -7.85
CA LYS A 205 16.45 -16.75 -8.34
C LYS A 205 17.27 -17.58 -7.35
N SER A 206 17.16 -17.29 -6.05
CA SER A 206 17.84 -18.08 -5.01
C SER A 206 17.33 -19.52 -4.98
N LEU A 207 16.01 -19.71 -5.08
CA LEU A 207 15.41 -21.05 -5.17
C LEU A 207 15.89 -21.82 -6.39
N GLU A 208 15.99 -21.14 -7.54
CA GLU A 208 16.53 -21.72 -8.78
C GLU A 208 17.97 -22.22 -8.59
N MET A 209 18.85 -21.41 -8.01
CA MET A 209 20.23 -21.81 -7.72
C MET A 209 20.28 -23.00 -6.75
N ILE A 210 19.51 -22.96 -5.67
CA ILE A 210 19.45 -24.05 -4.67
C ILE A 210 19.02 -25.38 -5.32
N ILE A 211 17.98 -25.36 -6.14
CA ILE A 211 17.47 -26.58 -6.79
C ILE A 211 18.47 -27.11 -7.84
N LEU A 212 19.11 -26.24 -8.61
CA LEU A 212 20.03 -26.67 -9.66
C LEU A 212 21.35 -27.19 -9.10
N GLN A 213 21.87 -26.59 -8.03
CA GLN A 213 23.17 -26.94 -7.46
C GLN A 213 23.09 -28.00 -6.37
N HIS A 214 22.01 -28.00 -5.56
CA HIS A 214 21.88 -28.84 -4.36
C HIS A 214 20.50 -29.51 -4.25
N PRO A 215 20.02 -30.25 -5.27
CA PRO A 215 18.65 -30.77 -5.30
C PRO A 215 18.34 -31.76 -4.17
N GLU A 216 19.29 -32.61 -3.78
CA GLU A 216 19.10 -33.57 -2.67
C GLU A 216 18.93 -32.85 -1.32
N LEU A 217 19.82 -31.90 -1.02
CA LEU A 217 19.79 -31.13 0.22
C LEU A 217 18.52 -30.28 0.31
N PHE A 218 18.11 -29.66 -0.80
CA PHE A 218 16.83 -28.96 -0.91
C PHE A 218 15.66 -29.88 -0.55
N LEU A 219 15.60 -31.09 -1.10
CA LEU A 219 14.52 -32.03 -0.80
C LEU A 219 14.54 -32.49 0.67
N GLN A 220 15.71 -32.67 1.27
CA GLN A 220 15.85 -32.97 2.70
C GLN A 220 15.22 -31.86 3.55
N GLU A 221 15.55 -30.59 3.29
CA GLU A 221 15.00 -29.47 4.06
C GLU A 221 13.51 -29.25 3.81
N ILE A 222 13.03 -29.41 2.57
CA ILE A 222 11.59 -29.36 2.26
C ILE A 222 10.79 -30.42 3.04
N ASN A 223 11.37 -31.60 3.30
CA ASN A 223 10.70 -32.63 4.08
C ASN A 223 10.62 -32.32 5.58
N LYS A 224 11.49 -31.43 6.09
CA LYS A 224 11.46 -31.00 7.49
C LYS A 224 10.39 -29.94 7.77
N LEU A 225 9.86 -29.27 6.74
CA LEU A 225 8.78 -28.30 6.91
C LEU A 225 7.54 -28.95 7.53
N SER A 226 6.80 -28.21 8.37
CA SER A 226 5.46 -28.63 8.78
C SER A 226 4.53 -28.64 7.57
N ASP A 227 3.44 -29.42 7.62
CA ASP A 227 2.50 -29.50 6.49
C ASP A 227 1.89 -28.13 6.13
N SER A 228 1.63 -27.27 7.12
CA SER A 228 1.19 -25.89 6.90
C SER A 228 2.23 -25.08 6.14
N ARG A 229 3.49 -25.07 6.62
CA ARG A 229 4.58 -24.33 5.95
C ARG A 229 4.85 -24.85 4.55
N PHE A 230 4.78 -26.17 4.36
CA PHE A 230 4.93 -26.78 3.06
C PHE A 230 3.77 -26.43 2.12
N PHE A 231 2.54 -26.38 2.63
CA PHE A 231 1.39 -25.92 1.86
C PHE A 231 1.60 -24.47 1.39
N ASP A 232 1.93 -23.56 2.28
CA ASP A 232 2.19 -22.14 1.97
C ASP A 232 3.32 -21.98 0.96
N PHE A 233 4.42 -22.72 1.15
CA PHE A 233 5.52 -22.77 0.18
C PHE A 233 5.02 -23.17 -1.21
N THR A 234 4.20 -24.22 -1.32
CA THR A 234 3.71 -24.69 -2.63
C THR A 234 2.76 -23.74 -3.34
N LEU A 235 2.11 -22.82 -2.61
CA LEU A 235 1.29 -21.76 -3.21
C LEU A 235 2.15 -20.68 -3.86
N LYS A 236 3.41 -20.53 -3.44
CA LYS A 236 4.34 -19.52 -3.94
C LYS A 236 5.13 -19.96 -5.18
N LEU A 237 5.03 -21.23 -5.60
CA LEU A 237 5.86 -21.82 -6.67
C LEU A 237 5.36 -21.58 -8.09
N ASP A 238 4.21 -20.95 -8.29
CA ASP A 238 3.61 -20.73 -9.61
C ASP A 238 3.94 -19.36 -10.23
N ASN A 239 4.90 -18.63 -9.64
CA ASN A 239 5.22 -17.25 -9.98
C ASN A 239 6.65 -17.04 -10.48
N PHE A 240 7.30 -18.05 -11.08
CA PHE A 240 8.65 -17.88 -11.61
C PHE A 240 8.70 -16.91 -12.81
N PRO A 241 9.76 -16.09 -12.95
CA PRO A 241 9.91 -15.23 -14.12
C PRO A 241 10.05 -16.07 -15.40
N LYS A 242 9.69 -15.49 -16.55
CA LYS A 242 9.78 -16.17 -17.86
C LYS A 242 11.20 -16.66 -18.19
N THR A 243 12.21 -16.02 -17.62
CA THR A 243 13.63 -16.35 -17.76
C THR A 243 14.08 -17.57 -16.95
N ALA A 244 13.30 -18.02 -15.95
CA ALA A 244 13.69 -19.15 -15.09
C ALA A 244 13.73 -20.47 -15.88
N ASP A 245 14.72 -21.32 -15.60
CA ASP A 245 14.86 -22.63 -16.22
C ASP A 245 14.07 -23.71 -15.46
N ILE A 246 12.74 -23.54 -15.47
CA ILE A 246 11.79 -24.45 -14.81
C ILE A 246 11.98 -25.89 -15.25
N LYS A 247 12.35 -26.13 -16.52
CA LYS A 247 12.57 -27.47 -17.03
C LYS A 247 13.80 -28.10 -16.36
N LYS A 248 14.96 -27.42 -16.40
CA LYS A 248 16.17 -27.94 -15.73
C LYS A 248 15.98 -28.14 -14.23
N MET A 249 15.26 -27.25 -13.55
CA MET A 249 14.95 -27.43 -12.14
C MET A 249 14.15 -28.71 -11.88
N LYS A 250 13.13 -29.00 -12.71
CA LYS A 250 12.35 -30.24 -12.59
C LYS A 250 13.21 -31.45 -12.87
N ASP A 251 13.98 -31.44 -13.95
CA ASP A 251 14.87 -32.54 -14.33
C ASP A 251 15.89 -32.83 -13.22
N SER A 252 16.50 -31.78 -12.64
CA SER A 252 17.41 -31.88 -11.48
C SER A 252 16.74 -32.55 -10.28
N LEU A 253 15.53 -32.12 -9.92
CA LEU A 253 14.78 -32.75 -8.84
C LEU A 253 14.42 -34.19 -9.18
N GLU A 254 14.01 -34.50 -10.40
CA GLU A 254 13.63 -35.86 -10.81
C GLU A 254 14.78 -36.86 -10.70
N GLN A 255 15.99 -36.44 -11.08
CA GLN A 255 17.22 -37.24 -11.04
C GLN A 255 17.71 -37.57 -9.62
N THR A 256 17.22 -36.88 -8.59
CA THR A 256 17.54 -37.22 -7.20
C THR A 256 17.04 -38.61 -6.80
N THR A 257 17.83 -39.28 -5.97
CA THR A 257 17.52 -40.59 -5.36
C THR A 257 16.34 -40.51 -4.38
N THR A 258 16.09 -39.34 -3.80
CA THR A 258 15.00 -39.10 -2.87
C THR A 258 13.63 -39.36 -3.50
N LYS A 259 12.86 -40.30 -2.93
CA LYS A 259 11.48 -40.65 -3.33
C LYS A 259 10.49 -40.21 -2.26
N ASN A 260 9.78 -39.09 -2.46
CA ASN A 260 8.71 -38.66 -1.57
C ASN A 260 7.58 -37.91 -2.32
N THR A 261 6.43 -37.74 -1.64
CA THR A 261 5.26 -37.06 -2.20
C THR A 261 5.45 -35.54 -2.32
N ARG A 262 6.26 -34.94 -1.45
CA ARG A 262 6.55 -33.49 -1.45
C ARG A 262 7.33 -33.07 -2.70
N LYS A 263 8.34 -33.83 -3.11
CA LYS A 263 9.10 -33.72 -4.39
C LYS A 263 8.14 -33.64 -5.57
N LYS A 264 7.22 -34.62 -5.69
CA LYS A 264 6.21 -34.64 -6.77
C LYS A 264 5.34 -33.38 -6.75
N LYS A 265 4.94 -32.92 -5.56
CA LYS A 265 4.11 -31.70 -5.42
C LYS A 265 4.88 -30.44 -5.82
N VAL A 266 6.15 -30.30 -5.42
CA VAL A 266 7.03 -29.19 -5.82
C VAL A 266 7.19 -29.16 -7.33
N ILE A 267 7.59 -30.27 -7.96
CA ILE A 267 7.73 -30.39 -9.43
C ILE A 267 6.45 -29.96 -10.16
N ARG A 268 5.29 -30.42 -9.68
CA ARG A 268 3.99 -30.07 -10.29
C ARG A 268 3.64 -28.58 -10.14
N LYS A 269 4.01 -27.97 -9.02
CA LYS A 269 3.64 -26.58 -8.68
C LYS A 269 4.56 -25.54 -9.29
N MET A 270 5.82 -25.88 -9.57
CA MET A 270 6.75 -24.99 -10.27
C MET A 270 6.25 -24.65 -11.68
N LYS A 271 5.90 -23.38 -11.89
CA LYS A 271 5.40 -22.82 -13.16
C LYS A 271 5.91 -21.39 -13.35
N LYS A 272 5.99 -20.96 -14.62
CA LYS A 272 6.26 -19.57 -14.99
C LYS A 272 4.99 -18.75 -14.81
N SER A 273 5.13 -17.49 -14.40
CA SER A 273 4.05 -16.51 -14.47
C SER A 273 3.63 -16.33 -15.94
N ASN A 274 2.32 -16.39 -16.18
CA ASN A 274 1.73 -16.15 -17.52
C ASN A 274 2.03 -14.73 -18.01
#